data_AF-A0A976CE14-F1
#
_entry.id   AF-A0A976CE14-F1
#
_cell.length_a   1.000
_cell.length_b   1.000
_cell.length_c   1.000
_cell.angle_alpha   90.00
_cell.angle_beta   90.00
_cell.angle_gamma   90.00
#
_symmetry.space_group_name_H-M   'P 1'
#
loop_
_entity.id
_entity.type
_entity.pdbx_description
1 polymer ?
#
loop_
_entity_poly.entity_id
_entity_poly.type
_entity_poly.pdbx_seq_one_letter_code
_entity_poly.pdbx_strand_id
1 'polypeptide(L)'
;FFDGLNDAIIKVVEYAMALAPYGVFALIASLIVEIAGDDASKALSLLYALLWYGATVLIGLFLMVAVVYHILLRMFSKVPFLTFIKSIQPAQLLAFSTSSSNATLPLSMECAEKELGVSEEVASFVLPLGATVNMDGTALYQSVAAVFIAQALGMDLTIYQQLMIVLTATLASIGSAGVPGAGMVMLVIVLESVNVPTAGIALIVGIDRILDMCRTVVNVTGDLVVSVVIAESEGKLKKLQS
;
A
#
# COMPACT_ATOMS: atom_id res chain seq x y z
N PHE A 1 -12.79 -20.94 -17.71
CA PHE A 1 -11.42 -20.59 -18.16
C PHE A 1 -10.85 -19.49 -17.28
N PHE A 2 -11.51 -18.32 -17.17
CA PHE A 2 -11.05 -17.22 -16.31
C PHE A 2 -11.05 -17.57 -14.81
N ASP A 3 -12.06 -18.28 -14.30
CA ASP A 3 -12.07 -18.70 -12.87
C ASP A 3 -10.92 -19.66 -12.53
N GLY A 4 -10.67 -20.65 -13.38
CA GLY A 4 -9.53 -21.56 -13.20
C GLY A 4 -8.16 -20.90 -13.38
N LEU A 5 -8.08 -19.80 -14.16
CA LEU A 5 -6.89 -18.97 -14.26
C LEU A 5 -6.67 -18.16 -12.97
N ASN A 6 -7.75 -17.62 -12.40
CA ASN A 6 -7.71 -16.92 -11.12
C ASN A 6 -7.25 -17.85 -9.98
N ASP A 7 -7.80 -19.05 -9.91
CA ASP A 7 -7.38 -20.07 -8.94
C ASP A 7 -5.89 -20.46 -9.09
N ALA A 8 -5.43 -20.60 -10.34
CA ALA A 8 -4.02 -20.88 -10.61
C ALA A 8 -3.10 -19.73 -10.18
N ILE A 9 -3.50 -18.47 -10.44
CA ILE A 9 -2.76 -17.28 -10.02
C ILE A 9 -2.70 -17.20 -8.49
N ILE A 10 -3.82 -17.43 -7.78
CA ILE A 10 -3.87 -17.49 -6.31
C ILE A 10 -2.92 -18.56 -5.78
N LYS A 11 -2.82 -19.73 -6.43
CA LYS A 11 -1.91 -20.79 -6.00
C LYS A 11 -0.43 -20.44 -6.18
N VAL A 12 -0.06 -19.79 -7.28
CA VAL A 12 1.30 -19.28 -7.51
C VAL A 12 1.66 -18.23 -6.46
N VAL A 13 0.72 -17.36 -6.16
CA VAL A 13 0.80 -16.35 -5.11
C VAL A 13 1.06 -16.96 -3.74
N GLU A 14 0.33 -18.00 -3.34
CA GLU A 14 0.55 -18.70 -2.06
C GLU A 14 1.97 -19.25 -1.94
N TYR A 15 2.51 -19.83 -3.02
CA TYR A 15 3.90 -20.31 -3.04
C TYR A 15 4.91 -19.17 -2.94
N ALA A 16 4.67 -18.04 -3.63
CA ALA A 16 5.50 -16.86 -3.53
C ALA A 16 5.51 -16.30 -2.10
N MET A 17 4.36 -16.28 -1.41
CA MET A 17 4.24 -15.84 -0.02
C MET A 17 4.91 -16.80 0.97
N ALA A 18 4.91 -18.11 0.69
CA ALA A 18 5.68 -19.07 1.48
C ALA A 18 7.21 -18.86 1.35
N LEU A 19 7.67 -18.34 0.20
CA LEU A 19 9.09 -18.05 -0.05
C LEU A 19 9.52 -16.65 0.42
N ALA A 20 8.58 -15.71 0.53
CA ALA A 20 8.86 -14.31 0.90
C ALA A 20 9.64 -14.16 2.23
N PRO A 21 9.35 -14.90 3.32
CA PRO A 21 10.11 -14.81 4.56
C PRO A 21 11.60 -15.11 4.38
N TYR A 22 11.96 -16.07 3.54
CA TYR A 22 13.35 -16.43 3.27
C TYR A 22 14.07 -15.37 2.43
N GLY A 23 13.37 -14.81 1.43
CA GLY A 23 13.90 -13.71 0.62
C GLY A 23 14.15 -12.44 1.44
N VAL A 24 13.20 -12.09 2.31
CA VAL A 24 13.33 -10.96 3.24
C VAL A 24 14.46 -11.20 4.24
N PHE A 25 14.54 -12.40 4.81
CA PHE A 25 15.64 -12.76 5.70
C PHE A 25 17.01 -12.62 5.01
N ALA A 26 17.14 -13.10 3.77
CA ALA A 26 18.36 -12.97 2.99
C ALA A 26 18.72 -11.50 2.70
N LEU A 27 17.75 -10.66 2.33
CA LEU A 27 17.94 -9.23 2.09
C LEU A 27 18.33 -8.46 3.36
N ILE A 28 17.69 -8.77 4.49
CA ILE A 28 18.06 -8.18 5.79
C ILE A 28 19.45 -8.65 6.21
N ALA A 29 19.76 -9.93 6.04
CA ALA A 29 21.08 -10.48 6.36
C ALA A 29 22.18 -9.85 5.50
N SER A 30 21.97 -9.68 4.19
CA SER A 30 22.94 -8.99 3.33
C SER A 30 23.12 -7.53 3.72
N LEU A 31 22.03 -6.83 4.03
CA LEU A 31 22.07 -5.43 4.47
C LEU A 31 22.80 -5.28 5.82
N ILE A 32 22.58 -6.20 6.76
CA ILE A 32 23.29 -6.26 8.03
C ILE A 32 24.79 -6.42 7.79
N VAL A 33 25.21 -7.35 6.92
CA VAL A 33 26.63 -7.56 6.61
C VAL A 33 27.25 -6.33 5.94
N GLU A 34 26.52 -5.67 5.04
CA GLU A 34 26.99 -4.50 4.30
C GLU A 34 27.16 -3.26 5.21
N ILE A 35 26.25 -3.06 6.17
CA ILE A 35 26.26 -1.84 7.02
C ILE A 35 27.00 -2.05 8.36
N ALA A 36 26.97 -3.25 8.94
CA ALA A 36 27.53 -3.49 10.27
C ALA A 36 29.05 -3.62 10.29
N GLY A 37 29.67 -4.10 9.21
CA GLY A 37 31.08 -4.49 9.24
C GLY A 37 31.38 -5.43 10.42
N ASP A 38 32.36 -5.07 11.27
CA ASP A 38 32.77 -5.86 12.45
C ASP A 38 32.06 -5.47 13.76
N ASP A 39 31.17 -4.47 13.77
CA ASP A 39 30.54 -3.96 15.00
C ASP A 39 29.06 -4.36 15.10
N ALA A 40 28.84 -5.56 15.65
CA ALA A 40 27.52 -6.19 15.79
C ALA A 40 26.50 -5.34 16.58
N SER A 41 26.95 -4.40 17.41
CA SER A 41 26.09 -3.53 18.22
C SER A 41 25.32 -2.52 17.35
N LYS A 42 25.97 -1.98 16.31
CA LYS A 42 25.36 -1.03 15.36
C LYS A 42 24.34 -1.73 14.45
N ALA A 43 24.65 -2.96 14.04
CA ALA A 43 23.72 -3.81 13.28
C ALA A 43 22.38 -3.98 14.00
N LEU A 44 22.44 -4.27 15.30
CA LEU A 44 21.27 -4.52 16.12
C LEU A 44 20.41 -3.25 16.28
N SER A 45 21.05 -2.10 16.48
CA SER A 45 20.35 -0.81 16.58
C SER A 45 19.65 -0.42 15.27
N LEU A 46 20.28 -0.69 14.13
CA LEU A 46 19.70 -0.38 12.81
C LEU A 46 18.54 -1.32 12.48
N LEU A 47 18.68 -2.61 12.79
CA LEU A 47 17.57 -3.56 12.66
C LEU A 47 16.38 -3.16 13.54
N TYR A 48 16.64 -2.72 14.77
CA TYR A 48 15.60 -2.22 15.67
C TYR A 48 14.90 -0.98 15.11
N ALA A 49 15.65 -0.04 14.56
CA ALA A 49 15.12 1.15 13.90
C ALA A 49 14.25 0.78 12.67
N LEU A 50 14.70 -0.17 11.85
CA LEU A 50 13.94 -0.66 10.70
C LEU A 50 12.66 -1.39 11.09
N LEU A 51 12.68 -2.15 12.19
CA LEU A 51 11.48 -2.78 12.74
C LEU A 51 10.45 -1.73 13.18
N TRP A 52 10.88 -0.68 13.87
CA TRP A 52 9.98 0.42 14.26
C TRP A 52 9.43 1.18 13.07
N TYR A 53 10.28 1.45 12.07
CA TYR A 53 9.85 2.04 10.82
C TYR A 53 8.79 1.19 10.12
N GLY A 54 9.06 -0.10 9.91
CA GLY A 54 8.11 -1.03 9.31
C GLY A 54 6.80 -1.13 10.11
N ALA A 55 6.88 -1.25 11.43
CA ALA A 55 5.72 -1.25 12.31
C ALA A 55 4.91 0.04 12.21
N THR A 56 5.55 1.20 12.15
CA THR A 56 4.89 2.51 12.01
C THR A 56 4.10 2.58 10.70
N VAL A 57 4.70 2.14 9.58
CA VAL A 57 4.00 2.05 8.29
C VAL A 57 2.81 1.10 8.39
N LEU A 58 3.00 -0.12 8.92
CA LEU A 58 1.92 -1.11 9.03
C LEU A 58 0.77 -0.63 9.92
N ILE A 59 1.06 0.04 11.04
CA ILE A 59 0.05 0.63 11.91
C ILE A 59 -0.70 1.74 11.17
N GLY A 60 -0.01 2.62 10.45
CA GLY A 60 -0.64 3.66 9.65
C GLY A 60 -1.57 3.11 8.57
N LEU A 61 -1.10 2.11 7.82
CA LEU A 61 -1.90 1.39 6.81
C LEU A 61 -3.12 0.71 7.42
N PHE A 62 -2.96 0.06 8.58
CA PHE A 62 -4.07 -0.54 9.31
C PHE A 62 -5.10 0.51 9.75
N LEU A 63 -4.64 1.64 10.29
CA LEU A 63 -5.53 2.75 10.69
C LEU A 63 -6.26 3.36 9.50
N MET A 64 -5.63 3.44 8.33
CA MET A 64 -6.31 3.88 7.10
C MET A 64 -7.52 2.99 6.80
N VAL A 65 -7.35 1.67 6.82
CA VAL A 65 -8.44 0.72 6.53
C VAL A 65 -9.47 0.68 7.68
N ALA A 66 -9.01 0.55 8.92
CA ALA A 66 -9.88 0.32 10.08
C ALA A 66 -10.63 1.57 10.54
N VAL A 67 -10.07 2.77 10.28
CA VAL A 67 -10.66 4.04 10.73
C VAL A 67 -11.16 4.85 9.54
N VAL A 68 -10.28 5.27 8.63
CA VAL A 68 -10.65 6.20 7.56
C VAL A 68 -11.68 5.58 6.61
N TYR A 69 -11.35 4.42 6.03
CA TYR A 69 -12.24 3.73 5.10
C TYR A 69 -13.50 3.18 5.79
N HIS A 70 -13.38 2.73 7.05
CA HIS A 70 -14.54 2.34 7.85
C HIS A 70 -15.53 3.50 8.04
N ILE A 71 -15.02 4.69 8.39
CA ILE A 71 -15.83 5.90 8.57
C ILE A 71 -16.48 6.30 7.25
N LEU A 72 -15.73 6.32 6.14
CA LEU A 72 -16.27 6.64 4.82
C LEU A 72 -17.42 5.72 4.43
N LEU A 73 -17.23 4.40 4.55
CA LEU A 73 -18.30 3.44 4.27
C LEU A 73 -19.51 3.66 5.18
N ARG A 74 -19.30 3.88 6.49
CA ARG A 74 -20.40 4.06 7.44
C ARG A 74 -21.17 5.37 7.24
N MET A 75 -20.51 6.42 6.78
CA MET A 75 -21.13 7.73 6.55
C MET A 75 -21.87 7.79 5.22
N PHE A 76 -21.34 7.15 4.17
CA PHE A 76 -21.82 7.34 2.80
C PHE A 76 -22.40 6.09 2.15
N SER A 77 -22.36 4.94 2.80
CA SER A 77 -22.93 3.69 2.31
C SER A 77 -23.68 2.94 3.40
N LYS A 78 -24.60 2.05 3.00
CA LYS A 78 -25.29 1.12 3.89
C LYS A 78 -24.58 -0.23 4.00
N VAL A 79 -23.51 -0.45 3.23
CA VAL A 79 -22.74 -1.70 3.25
C VAL A 79 -22.03 -1.83 4.60
N PRO A 80 -22.28 -2.91 5.37
CA PRO A 80 -21.56 -3.14 6.61
C PRO A 80 -20.07 -3.38 6.33
N PHE A 81 -19.19 -2.75 7.12
CA PHE A 81 -17.74 -2.85 6.93
C PHE A 81 -17.21 -4.29 6.92
N LEU A 82 -17.72 -5.15 7.80
CA LEU A 82 -17.31 -6.56 7.85
C LEU A 82 -17.75 -7.34 6.60
N THR A 83 -18.91 -7.00 6.03
CA THR A 83 -19.35 -7.58 4.76
C THR A 83 -18.43 -7.10 3.65
N PHE A 84 -18.15 -5.80 3.60
CA PHE A 84 -17.25 -5.20 2.63
C PHE A 84 -15.87 -5.90 2.61
N ILE A 85 -15.21 -6.01 3.77
CA ILE A 85 -13.87 -6.64 3.86
C ILE A 85 -13.90 -8.10 3.40
N LYS A 86 -14.96 -8.86 3.72
CA LYS A 86 -15.09 -10.24 3.26
C LYS A 86 -15.28 -10.33 1.75
N SER A 87 -16.11 -9.46 1.16
CA SER A 87 -16.38 -9.40 -0.28
C SER A 87 -15.15 -9.09 -1.12
N ILE A 88 -14.21 -8.30 -0.59
CA ILE A 88 -13.00 -7.87 -1.32
C ILE A 88 -11.74 -8.68 -1.00
N GLN A 89 -11.84 -9.69 -0.13
CA GLN A 89 -10.70 -10.49 0.29
C GLN A 89 -9.90 -11.09 -0.88
N PRO A 90 -10.52 -11.61 -1.96
CA PRO A 90 -9.77 -12.13 -3.11
C PRO A 90 -8.90 -11.05 -3.78
N ALA A 91 -9.44 -9.85 -3.99
CA ALA A 91 -8.71 -8.72 -4.54
C ALA A 91 -7.56 -8.29 -3.60
N GLN A 92 -7.79 -8.24 -2.29
CA GLN A 92 -6.73 -7.92 -1.32
C GLN A 92 -5.58 -8.95 -1.34
N LEU A 93 -5.88 -10.24 -1.44
CA LEU A 93 -4.85 -11.29 -1.52
C LEU A 93 -4.04 -11.20 -2.81
N LEU A 94 -4.70 -10.91 -3.94
CA LEU A 94 -4.02 -10.71 -5.21
C LEU A 94 -3.16 -9.43 -5.20
N ALA A 95 -3.68 -8.33 -4.64
CA ALA A 95 -2.96 -7.07 -4.47
C ALA A 95 -1.70 -7.24 -3.63
N PHE A 96 -1.82 -7.92 -2.49
CA PHE A 96 -0.69 -8.21 -1.61
C PHE A 96 0.42 -8.91 -2.39
N SER A 97 0.04 -9.93 -3.15
CA SER A 97 1.00 -10.88 -3.70
C SER A 97 1.63 -10.42 -5.02
N THR A 98 0.87 -9.69 -5.83
CA THR A 98 1.38 -9.07 -7.05
C THR A 98 2.05 -7.74 -6.79
N SER A 99 1.65 -7.04 -5.72
CA SER A 99 2.07 -5.65 -5.42
C SER A 99 1.79 -4.69 -6.56
N SER A 100 0.69 -4.93 -7.27
CA SER A 100 0.23 -4.08 -8.36
C SER A 100 -1.28 -3.88 -8.30
N SER A 101 -1.69 -2.62 -8.17
CA SER A 101 -3.11 -2.23 -8.29
C SER A 101 -3.63 -2.56 -9.69
N ASN A 102 -2.83 -2.30 -10.73
CA ASN A 102 -3.20 -2.58 -12.12
C ASN A 102 -3.38 -4.08 -12.41
N ALA A 103 -2.50 -4.94 -11.87
CA ALA A 103 -2.66 -6.39 -12.02
C ALA A 103 -3.91 -6.93 -11.29
N THR A 104 -4.34 -6.22 -10.25
CA THR A 104 -5.48 -6.59 -9.41
C THR A 104 -6.81 -6.01 -9.92
N LEU A 105 -6.75 -5.08 -10.87
CA LEU A 105 -7.92 -4.36 -11.38
C LEU A 105 -9.04 -5.28 -11.89
N PRO A 106 -8.79 -6.33 -12.70
CA PRO A 106 -9.87 -7.21 -13.18
C PRO A 106 -10.63 -7.89 -12.03
N LEU A 107 -9.91 -8.41 -11.03
CA LEU A 107 -10.51 -9.05 -9.87
C LEU A 107 -11.22 -8.04 -8.96
N SER A 108 -10.71 -6.80 -8.88
CA SER A 108 -11.36 -5.72 -8.13
C SER A 108 -12.70 -5.35 -8.76
N MET A 109 -12.77 -5.24 -10.09
CA MET A 109 -14.05 -4.99 -10.79
C MET A 109 -15.04 -6.13 -10.55
N GLU A 110 -14.57 -7.38 -10.61
CA GLU A 110 -15.41 -8.55 -10.32
C GLU A 110 -15.96 -8.52 -8.88
N CYS A 111 -15.12 -8.27 -7.87
CA CYS A 111 -15.56 -8.12 -6.49
C CYS A 111 -16.55 -6.96 -6.33
N ALA A 112 -16.31 -5.83 -6.99
CA ALA A 112 -17.21 -4.67 -6.93
C ALA A 112 -18.59 -5.01 -7.51
N GLU A 113 -18.64 -5.64 -8.68
CA GLU A 113 -19.89 -5.92 -9.38
C GLU A 113 -20.68 -7.08 -8.75
N LYS A 114 -20.00 -8.20 -8.49
CA LYS A 114 -20.64 -9.44 -8.05
C LYS A 114 -20.86 -9.48 -6.53
N GLU A 115 -19.86 -9.06 -5.75
CA GLU A 115 -19.86 -9.24 -4.29
C GLU A 115 -20.29 -7.98 -3.51
N LEU A 116 -20.22 -6.80 -4.14
CA LEU A 116 -20.61 -5.52 -3.55
C LEU A 116 -21.82 -4.87 -4.22
N GLY A 117 -22.24 -5.37 -5.40
CA GLY A 117 -23.42 -4.87 -6.12
C GLY A 117 -23.23 -3.50 -6.78
N VAL A 118 -21.99 -3.07 -6.99
CA VAL A 118 -21.64 -1.86 -7.74
C VAL A 118 -22.00 -2.07 -9.21
N SER A 119 -22.65 -1.11 -9.87
CA SER A 119 -22.91 -1.22 -11.32
C SER A 119 -21.60 -1.22 -12.13
N GLU A 120 -21.56 -1.99 -13.22
CA GLU A 120 -20.45 -2.01 -14.19
C GLU A 120 -20.03 -0.60 -14.64
N GLU A 121 -20.98 0.31 -14.85
CA GLU A 121 -20.69 1.70 -15.26
C GLU A 121 -19.83 2.46 -14.22
N VAL A 122 -20.09 2.27 -12.93
CA VAL A 122 -19.29 2.88 -11.86
C VAL A 122 -17.97 2.13 -11.70
N ALA A 123 -17.99 0.79 -11.69
CA ALA A 123 -16.80 -0.03 -11.51
C ALA A 123 -15.76 0.22 -12.62
N SER A 124 -16.18 0.22 -13.88
CA SER A 124 -15.33 0.43 -15.06
C SER A 124 -14.77 1.85 -15.20
N PHE A 125 -15.31 2.82 -14.45
CA PHE A 125 -14.78 4.18 -14.41
C PHE A 125 -13.93 4.43 -13.17
N VAL A 126 -14.47 4.17 -11.98
CA VAL A 126 -13.86 4.52 -10.70
C VAL A 126 -12.64 3.66 -10.41
N LEU A 127 -12.69 2.34 -10.65
CA LEU A 127 -11.58 1.45 -10.31
C LEU A 127 -10.34 1.65 -11.18
N PRO A 128 -10.44 1.79 -12.53
CA PRO A 128 -9.26 2.09 -13.34
C PRO A 128 -8.64 3.46 -13.03
N LEU A 129 -9.48 4.46 -12.74
CA LEU A 129 -9.01 5.78 -12.32
C LEU A 129 -8.30 5.71 -10.96
N GLY A 130 -8.92 5.01 -9.99
CA GLY A 130 -8.38 4.76 -8.66
C GLY A 130 -7.03 4.07 -8.68
N ALA A 131 -6.87 3.01 -9.47
CA ALA A 131 -5.61 2.25 -9.58
C ALA A 131 -4.39 3.11 -10.00
N THR A 132 -4.63 4.29 -10.57
CA THR A 132 -3.58 5.27 -10.92
C THR A 132 -3.51 6.42 -9.93
N VAL A 133 -4.65 7.00 -9.55
CA VAL A 133 -4.69 8.27 -8.79
C VAL A 133 -4.71 8.04 -7.28
N ASN A 134 -5.40 6.99 -6.83
CA ASN A 134 -5.58 6.70 -5.42
C ASN A 134 -4.44 5.83 -4.89
N MET A 135 -3.44 6.51 -4.37
CA MET A 135 -2.23 5.91 -3.83
C MET A 135 -1.99 6.28 -2.36
N ASP A 136 -3.05 6.23 -1.57
CA ASP A 136 -3.06 6.55 -0.13
C ASP A 136 -1.97 5.81 0.67
N GLY A 137 -1.81 4.50 0.44
CA GLY A 137 -0.77 3.70 1.05
C GLY A 137 0.63 4.14 0.62
N THR A 138 0.80 4.60 -0.62
CA THR A 138 2.07 5.13 -1.12
C THR A 138 2.40 6.47 -0.46
N ALA A 139 1.43 7.39 -0.37
CA ALA A 139 1.62 8.68 0.27
C ALA A 139 1.97 8.53 1.77
N LEU A 140 1.28 7.63 2.47
CA LEU A 140 1.56 7.31 3.88
C LEU A 140 2.98 6.75 4.03
N TYR A 141 3.33 5.75 3.24
CA TYR A 141 4.66 5.16 3.26
C TYR A 141 5.75 6.20 3.00
N GLN A 142 5.58 7.04 1.96
CA GLN A 142 6.58 8.04 1.60
C GLN A 142 6.78 9.06 2.72
N SER A 143 5.69 9.47 3.37
CA SER A 143 5.75 10.39 4.50
C SER A 143 6.53 9.82 5.67
N VAL A 144 6.23 8.57 6.05
CA VAL A 144 6.93 7.88 7.15
C VAL A 144 8.39 7.60 6.79
N ALA A 145 8.66 7.16 5.55
CA ALA A 145 10.00 6.88 5.05
C ALA A 145 10.88 8.12 5.04
N ALA A 146 10.37 9.26 4.57
CA ALA A 146 11.13 10.50 4.53
C ALA A 146 11.53 10.99 5.93
N VAL A 147 10.59 10.93 6.89
CA VAL A 147 10.86 11.29 8.28
C VAL A 147 11.86 10.31 8.92
N PHE A 148 11.69 9.01 8.69
CA PHE A 148 12.61 7.99 9.20
C PHE A 148 14.03 8.17 8.66
N ILE A 149 14.19 8.40 7.34
CA ILE A 149 15.51 8.61 6.73
C ILE A 149 16.17 9.85 7.30
N ALA A 150 15.43 10.96 7.44
CA ALA A 150 15.98 12.17 8.05
C ALA A 150 16.48 11.91 9.48
N GLN A 151 15.68 11.22 10.30
CA GLN A 151 16.06 10.86 11.67
C GLN A 151 17.28 9.91 11.71
N ALA A 152 17.34 8.93 10.82
CA ALA A 152 18.46 8.00 10.72
C ALA A 152 19.77 8.69 10.31
N LEU A 153 19.67 9.77 9.54
CA LEU A 153 20.80 10.63 9.16
C LEU A 153 21.11 11.72 10.21
N GLY A 154 20.38 11.76 11.33
CA GLY A 154 20.57 12.77 12.38
C GLY A 154 20.12 14.17 11.97
N MET A 155 19.20 14.27 11.00
CA MET A 155 18.63 15.54 10.52
C MET A 155 17.32 15.84 11.25
N ASP A 156 17.26 16.98 11.93
CA ASP A 156 16.03 17.48 12.52
C ASP A 156 15.13 18.10 11.44
N LEU A 157 13.90 17.60 11.34
CA LEU A 157 12.89 18.15 10.44
C LEU A 157 12.01 19.15 11.19
N THR A 158 11.99 20.39 10.69
CA THR A 158 11.03 21.40 11.13
C THR A 158 9.60 21.00 10.78
N ILE A 159 8.61 21.56 11.49
CA ILE A 159 7.19 21.35 11.18
C ILE A 159 6.88 21.72 9.72
N TYR A 160 7.51 22.77 9.19
CA TYR A 160 7.35 23.17 7.80
C TYR A 160 7.83 22.08 6.84
N GLN A 161 9.00 21.47 7.09
CA GLN A 161 9.50 20.36 6.28
C GLN A 161 8.61 19.12 6.39
N GLN A 162 8.06 18.81 7.57
CA GLN A 162 7.13 17.70 7.73
C GLN A 162 5.82 17.92 6.94
N LEU A 163 5.29 19.14 6.94
CA LEU A 163 4.13 19.49 6.11
C LEU A 163 4.45 19.42 4.61
N MET A 164 5.64 19.87 4.21
CA MET A 164 6.11 19.75 2.83
C MET A 164 6.22 18.28 2.41
N ILE A 165 6.75 17.40 3.26
CA ILE A 165 6.81 15.95 2.99
C ILE A 165 5.42 15.39 2.72
N VAL A 166 4.43 15.70 3.56
CA VAL A 166 3.05 15.19 3.39
C VAL A 166 2.46 15.69 2.06
N LEU A 167 2.59 16.99 1.78
CA LEU A 167 2.07 17.58 0.56
C LEU A 167 2.74 16.99 -0.69
N THR A 168 4.07 16.90 -0.70
CA THR A 168 4.81 16.37 -1.84
C THR A 168 4.58 14.88 -2.02
N ALA A 169 4.49 14.10 -0.94
CA ALA A 169 4.13 12.68 -0.99
C ALA A 169 2.74 12.46 -1.58
N THR A 170 1.73 13.23 -1.16
CA THR A 170 0.38 13.13 -1.72
C THR A 170 0.32 13.52 -3.20
N LEU A 171 1.04 14.56 -3.61
CA LEU A 171 1.09 14.96 -5.02
C LEU A 171 1.87 13.95 -5.87
N ALA A 172 2.99 13.46 -5.35
CA ALA A 172 3.83 12.46 -6.00
C ALA A 172 3.11 11.12 -6.15
N SER A 173 2.28 10.72 -5.17
CA SER A 173 1.59 9.45 -5.20
C SER A 173 0.59 9.36 -6.35
N ILE A 174 -0.05 10.46 -6.76
CA ILE A 174 -0.94 10.52 -7.94
C ILE A 174 -0.19 10.20 -9.24
N GLY A 175 1.09 10.57 -9.32
CA GLY A 175 1.95 10.34 -10.49
C GLY A 175 2.67 8.99 -10.47
N SER A 176 2.53 8.20 -9.42
CA SER A 176 3.19 6.90 -9.31
C SER A 176 2.45 5.86 -10.15
N ALA A 177 3.18 5.00 -10.86
CA ALA A 177 2.56 3.88 -11.56
C ALA A 177 2.13 2.80 -10.56
N GLY A 178 0.97 2.16 -10.77
CA GLY A 178 0.43 1.08 -9.93
C GLY A 178 1.15 -0.26 -10.09
N VAL A 179 2.49 -0.23 -10.10
CA VAL A 179 3.38 -1.37 -10.36
C VAL A 179 4.46 -1.46 -9.27
N PRO A 180 5.07 -2.65 -9.07
CA PRO A 180 6.02 -2.85 -7.99
C PRO A 180 7.22 -1.91 -8.05
N GLY A 181 7.65 -1.41 -6.90
CA GLY A 181 8.86 -0.59 -6.76
C GLY A 181 8.76 0.87 -7.26
N ALA A 182 7.64 1.29 -7.87
CA ALA A 182 7.44 2.68 -8.31
C ALA A 182 7.54 3.68 -7.14
N GLY A 183 7.10 3.28 -5.95
CA GLY A 183 7.13 4.12 -4.74
C GLY A 183 8.52 4.58 -4.31
N MET A 184 9.57 3.78 -4.57
CA MET A 184 10.96 4.14 -4.24
C MET A 184 11.51 5.24 -5.15
N VAL A 185 11.17 5.22 -6.44
CA VAL A 185 11.57 6.27 -7.38
C VAL A 185 10.94 7.59 -6.98
N MET A 186 9.66 7.56 -6.62
CA MET A 186 8.93 8.76 -6.20
C MET A 186 9.40 9.31 -4.84
N LEU A 187 9.96 8.46 -3.96
CA LEU A 187 10.53 8.90 -2.69
C LEU A 187 11.73 9.84 -2.87
N VAL A 188 12.47 9.73 -3.98
CA VAL A 188 13.56 10.67 -4.32
C VAL A 188 13.06 12.11 -4.34
N ILE A 189 11.91 12.35 -4.99
CA ILE A 189 11.30 13.68 -5.12
C ILE A 189 10.89 14.22 -3.74
N VAL A 190 10.34 13.37 -2.88
CA VAL A 190 9.92 13.75 -1.52
C VAL A 190 11.13 14.14 -0.67
N LEU A 191 12.21 13.35 -0.70
CA LEU A 191 13.43 13.65 0.06
C LEU A 191 14.12 14.94 -0.43
N GLU A 192 14.23 15.13 -1.74
CA GLU A 192 14.81 16.33 -2.34
C GLU A 192 14.01 17.60 -1.96
N SER A 193 12.67 17.50 -1.85
CA SER A 193 11.82 18.63 -1.46
C SER A 193 12.14 19.22 -0.08
N VAL A 194 12.80 18.45 0.79
CA VAL A 194 13.22 18.86 2.12
C VAL A 194 14.74 18.81 2.33
N ASN A 195 15.49 18.65 1.24
CA ASN A 195 16.96 18.55 1.21
C ASN A 195 17.54 17.37 2.01
N VAL A 196 16.81 16.26 2.11
CA VAL A 196 17.31 15.03 2.72
C VAL A 196 18.07 14.20 1.65
N PRO A 197 19.28 13.71 1.94
CA PRO A 197 20.05 12.91 0.98
C PRO A 197 19.32 11.63 0.54
N THR A 198 19.18 11.46 -0.78
CA THR A 198 18.47 10.33 -1.40
C THR A 198 19.22 9.00 -1.24
N ALA A 199 20.53 9.04 -0.96
CA ALA A 199 21.32 7.88 -0.58
C ALA A 199 20.75 7.14 0.66
N GLY A 200 19.98 7.84 1.52
CA GLY A 200 19.31 7.24 2.67
C GLY A 200 18.25 6.19 2.32
N ILE A 201 17.78 6.13 1.07
CA ILE A 201 16.84 5.08 0.60
C ILE A 201 17.45 3.68 0.77
N ALA A 202 18.78 3.54 0.67
CA ALA A 202 19.48 2.28 0.89
C ALA A 202 19.20 1.66 2.27
N LEU A 203 18.85 2.48 3.27
CA LEU A 203 18.52 1.99 4.62
C LEU A 203 17.24 1.14 4.63
N ILE A 204 16.25 1.49 3.83
CA ILE A 204 14.90 0.90 3.89
C ILE A 204 14.61 -0.11 2.77
N VAL A 205 15.45 -0.18 1.75
CA VAL A 205 15.25 -1.04 0.56
C VAL A 205 15.04 -2.52 0.94
N GLY A 206 15.72 -2.99 1.99
CA GLY A 206 15.66 -4.39 2.42
C GLY A 206 14.28 -4.82 2.92
N ILE A 207 13.46 -3.90 3.43
CA ILE A 207 12.10 -4.20 3.92
C ILE A 207 11.01 -3.62 3.03
N ASP A 208 11.36 -2.75 2.06
CA ASP A 208 10.40 -2.08 1.17
C ASP A 208 9.52 -3.10 0.44
N ARG A 209 10.06 -4.25 0.05
CA ARG A 209 9.27 -5.28 -0.64
C ARG A 209 8.04 -5.71 0.14
N ILE A 210 8.16 -5.90 1.46
CA ILE A 210 7.01 -6.29 2.31
C ILE A 210 6.04 -5.13 2.44
N LEU A 211 6.57 -3.94 2.68
CA LEU A 211 5.74 -2.75 2.83
C LEU A 211 4.98 -2.45 1.54
N ASP A 212 5.58 -2.69 0.37
CA ASP A 212 4.94 -2.58 -0.94
C ASP A 212 3.68 -3.41 -1.06
N MET A 213 3.77 -4.69 -0.68
CA MET A 213 2.63 -5.61 -0.65
C MET A 213 1.48 -5.01 0.17
N CYS A 214 1.78 -4.51 1.37
CA CYS A 214 0.78 -3.91 2.25
C CYS A 214 0.21 -2.60 1.71
N ARG A 215 1.04 -1.74 1.09
CA ARG A 215 0.59 -0.48 0.45
C ARG A 215 -0.41 -0.75 -0.66
N THR A 216 -0.11 -1.71 -1.53
CA THR A 216 -0.99 -2.07 -2.64
C THR A 216 -2.35 -2.54 -2.14
N VAL A 217 -2.39 -3.35 -1.06
CA VAL A 217 -3.66 -3.78 -0.45
C VAL A 217 -4.50 -2.59 -0.01
N VAL A 218 -3.90 -1.60 0.65
CA VAL A 218 -4.63 -0.41 1.11
C VAL A 218 -5.12 0.45 -0.05
N ASN A 219 -4.33 0.60 -1.12
CA ASN A 219 -4.76 1.34 -2.31
C ASN A 219 -5.98 0.68 -2.97
N VAL A 220 -5.89 -0.63 -3.26
CA VAL A 220 -6.99 -1.41 -3.85
C VAL A 220 -8.23 -1.41 -2.96
N THR A 221 -8.04 -1.49 -1.64
CA THR A 221 -9.15 -1.38 -0.67
C THR A 221 -9.83 -0.02 -0.76
N GLY A 222 -9.06 1.07 -0.86
CA GLY A 222 -9.58 2.42 -1.04
C GLY A 222 -10.37 2.57 -2.33
N ASP A 223 -9.87 2.02 -3.44
CA ASP A 223 -10.55 2.05 -4.74
C ASP A 223 -11.94 1.41 -4.67
N LEU A 224 -12.03 0.27 -3.98
CA LEU A 224 -13.29 -0.45 -3.76
C LEU A 224 -14.23 0.31 -2.81
N VAL A 225 -13.71 0.95 -1.76
CA VAL A 225 -14.49 1.82 -0.86
C VAL A 225 -15.12 2.96 -1.65
N VAL A 226 -14.31 3.69 -2.42
CA VAL A 226 -14.78 4.83 -3.22
C VAL A 226 -15.80 4.38 -4.27
N SER A 227 -15.57 3.23 -4.91
CA SER A 227 -16.53 2.67 -5.87
C SER A 227 -17.90 2.40 -5.25
N VAL A 228 -17.94 1.86 -4.02
CA VAL A 228 -19.19 1.66 -3.27
C VAL A 228 -19.84 2.98 -2.89
N VAL A 229 -19.07 3.96 -2.43
CA VAL A 229 -19.57 5.28 -2.03
C VAL A 229 -20.19 6.00 -3.23
N ILE A 230 -19.51 6.02 -4.38
CA ILE A 230 -20.03 6.64 -5.60
C ILE A 230 -21.27 5.87 -6.12
N ALA A 231 -21.26 4.55 -6.05
CA ALA A 231 -22.43 3.77 -6.44
C ALA A 231 -23.65 4.04 -5.55
N GLU A 232 -23.49 4.20 -4.24
CA GLU A 232 -24.60 4.60 -3.36
C GLU A 232 -25.08 6.02 -3.68
N SER A 233 -24.16 6.99 -3.87
CA SER A 233 -24.55 8.38 -4.15
C SER A 233 -25.28 8.54 -5.47
N GLU A 234 -24.93 7.75 -6.48
CA GLU A 234 -25.55 7.74 -7.81
C GLU A 234 -26.77 6.80 -7.91
N GLY A 235 -27.17 6.13 -6.81
CA GLY A 235 -28.27 5.17 -6.81
C GLY A 235 -28.00 3.92 -7.67
N LYS A 236 -26.72 3.62 -7.93
CA LYS A 236 -26.22 2.53 -8.76
C LYS A 236 -25.68 1.34 -7.93
N LEU A 237 -25.90 1.34 -6.63
CA LEU A 237 -25.63 0.21 -5.74
C LEU A 237 -26.85 -0.72 -5.65
N LYS A 238 -26.71 -1.95 -6.14
CA LYS A 238 -27.76 -2.97 -6.03
C LYS A 238 -27.74 -3.61 -4.65
N LYS A 239 -28.92 -3.99 -4.13
CA LYS A 239 -29.00 -4.83 -2.93
C LYS A 239 -28.41 -6.21 -3.27
N LEU A 240 -27.41 -6.63 -2.49
CA LEU A 240 -26.86 -7.98 -2.54
C LEU A 240 -27.99 -8.99 -2.29
N GLN A 241 -28.13 -9.97 -3.19
CA GLN A 241 -29.03 -11.10 -2.95
C GLN A 241 -28.41 -11.95 -1.83
N SER A 242 -29.05 -11.91 -0.66
CA SER A 242 -28.70 -12.71 0.52
C SER A 242 -28.92 -14.19 0.29
#